data_AF-A0A538NWF6-F1
#
_entry.id   AF-A0A538NWF6-F1
#
_cell.length_a   1.000
_cell.length_b   1.000
_cell.length_c   1.000
_cell.angle_alpha   90.00
_cell.angle_beta   90.00
_cell.angle_gamma   90.00
#
_symmetry.space_group_name_H-M   'P 1'
#
loop_
_entity.id
_entity.type
_entity.pdbx_description
1 polymer ?
#
loop_
_entity_poly.entity_id
_entity_poly.type
_entity_poly.pdbx_seq_one_letter_code
_entity_poly.pdbx_strand_id
1 'polypeptide(L)'
;MQIANAVKICDLTQFYSPLSGGVKRYVHEKIAYIDEHSPDDEHLLLVPGPKTQITSSPRSRIYSIHSPLLSRTSRYRALLNLRAVGDILEQERPDIIESSDPYQIGWKAIAIGRSLRIPVVGFYHSHFPEAYLRG
;
A
#
# COMPACT_ATOMS: atom_id res chain seq x y z
N MET A 1 25.25 -19.11 11.49
CA MET A 1 25.09 -17.88 10.68
C MET A 1 23.70 -17.92 10.09
N GLN A 2 22.74 -17.28 10.75
CA GLN A 2 21.34 -17.28 10.33
C GLN A 2 21.21 -16.19 9.28
N ILE A 3 20.94 -16.56 8.03
CA ILE A 3 20.64 -15.59 6.98
C ILE A 3 19.23 -15.11 7.29
N ALA A 4 19.10 -14.04 8.08
CA ALA A 4 17.86 -13.27 8.07
C ALA A 4 17.82 -12.63 6.68
N ASN A 5 17.00 -13.18 5.79
CA ASN A 5 16.76 -12.54 4.51
C ASN A 5 15.98 -11.26 4.81
N ALA A 6 16.65 -10.12 4.67
CA ALA A 6 16.01 -8.80 4.60
C ALA A 6 14.79 -8.88 3.67
N VAL A 7 13.64 -8.39 4.14
CA VAL A 7 12.40 -8.39 3.36
C VAL A 7 11.97 -6.95 3.05
N LYS A 8 11.67 -6.67 1.78
CA LYS A 8 10.96 -5.46 1.37
C LYS A 8 9.46 -5.73 1.24
N ILE A 9 8.68 -5.17 2.16
CA ILE A 9 7.23 -5.35 2.22
C ILE A 9 6.55 -4.16 1.55
N CYS A 10 5.67 -4.41 0.57
CA CYS A 10 4.89 -3.36 -0.08
C CYS A 10 3.43 -3.38 0.36
N ASP A 11 2.97 -2.34 1.05
CA ASP A 11 1.54 -2.06 1.24
C ASP A 11 1.02 -1.21 0.06
N LEU A 12 0.04 -1.75 -0.66
CA LEU A 12 -0.67 -1.08 -1.75
C LEU A 12 -2.13 -0.85 -1.33
N THR A 13 -2.50 0.41 -1.09
CA THR A 13 -3.84 0.75 -0.55
C THR A 13 -4.51 1.97 -1.20
N GLN A 14 -5.77 1.82 -1.61
CA GLN A 14 -6.70 2.84 -2.10
C GLN A 14 -7.41 3.55 -0.95
N PHE A 15 -7.82 2.82 0.10
CA PHE A 15 -8.58 3.39 1.23
C PHE A 15 -7.71 4.19 2.20
N TYR A 16 -6.80 4.97 1.65
CA TYR A 16 -5.97 5.92 2.38
C TYR A 16 -6.65 7.30 2.41
N SER A 17 -6.97 7.77 3.61
CA SER A 17 -7.33 9.17 3.85
C SER A 17 -6.17 9.88 4.53
N PRO A 18 -5.74 11.05 4.02
CA PRO A 18 -4.67 11.83 4.66
C PRO A 18 -5.12 12.46 5.99
N LEU A 19 -6.42 12.59 6.25
CA LEU A 19 -6.94 13.20 7.48
C LEU A 19 -6.86 12.23 8.66
N SER A 20 -7.61 11.13 8.59
CA SER A 20 -7.70 10.12 9.64
C SER A 20 -8.28 8.81 9.08
N GLY A 21 -8.06 7.69 9.80
CA GLY A 21 -8.65 6.40 9.44
C GLY A 21 -7.82 5.22 9.93
N GLY A 22 -8.45 4.05 10.03
CA GLY A 22 -7.81 2.81 10.49
C GLY A 22 -6.67 2.37 9.56
N VAL A 23 -6.87 2.44 8.24
CA VAL A 23 -5.86 2.07 7.23
C VAL A 23 -4.61 2.93 7.35
N LYS A 24 -4.76 4.27 7.40
CA LYS A 24 -3.63 5.18 7.59
C LYS A 24 -2.88 4.86 8.88
N ARG A 25 -3.59 4.68 10.00
CA ARG A 25 -2.93 4.32 11.26
C ARG A 25 -2.16 3.00 11.11
N TYR A 26 -2.80 1.95 10.63
CA TYR A 26 -2.20 0.64 10.45
C TYR A 26 -0.88 0.68 9.67
N VAL A 27 -0.88 1.28 8.47
CA VAL A 27 0.34 1.29 7.62
C VAL A 27 1.45 2.15 8.21
N HIS A 28 1.11 3.25 8.91
CA HIS A 28 2.12 4.11 9.54
C HIS A 28 2.68 3.51 10.84
N GLU A 29 1.86 2.82 11.63
CA GLU A 29 2.35 2.04 12.78
C GLU A 29 3.24 0.87 12.32
N LYS A 30 2.90 0.22 11.19
CA LYS A 30 3.75 -0.81 10.58
C LYS A 30 5.09 -0.25 10.12
N ILE A 31 5.12 0.93 9.49
CA ILE A 31 6.36 1.64 9.14
C ILE A 31 7.20 1.89 10.39
N ALA A 32 6.60 2.47 11.45
CA ALA A 32 7.30 2.76 12.69
C ALA A 32 7.86 1.49 13.34
N TYR A 33 7.08 0.42 13.36
CA TYR A 33 7.52 -0.86 13.89
C TYR A 33 8.72 -1.43 13.14
N ILE A 34 8.70 -1.42 11.80
CA ILE A 34 9.82 -1.90 10.97
C ILE A 34 11.07 -1.04 11.20
N ASP A 35 10.91 0.29 11.25
CA ASP A 35 12.02 1.22 11.47
C ASP A 35 12.70 0.99 12.84
N GLU A 36 11.93 0.65 13.87
CA GLU A 36 12.44 0.42 15.24
C GLU A 36 12.95 -1.00 15.48
N HIS A 37 12.30 -2.02 14.93
CA HIS A 37 12.50 -3.42 15.34
C HIS A 37 13.10 -4.33 14.25
N SER A 38 13.11 -3.91 12.99
CA SER A 38 13.53 -4.73 11.85
C SER A 38 14.63 -4.02 11.04
N PRO A 39 15.88 -3.98 11.54
CA PRO A 39 16.96 -3.18 10.96
C PRO A 39 17.39 -3.63 9.57
N ASP A 40 16.96 -4.82 9.13
CA ASP A 40 17.25 -5.39 7.82
C ASP A 40 16.04 -5.39 6.87
N ASP A 41 14.83 -5.05 7.33
CA ASP A 41 13.63 -4.97 6.49
C ASP A 41 13.37 -3.56 5.95
N GLU A 42 12.68 -3.47 4.82
CA GLU A 42 12.25 -2.21 4.20
C GLU A 42 10.71 -2.19 4.05
N HIS A 43 10.11 -1.02 4.20
CA HIS A 43 8.68 -0.82 3.95
C HIS A 43 8.43 0.11 2.77
N LEU A 44 7.63 -0.35 1.82
CA LEU A 44 7.16 0.41 0.68
C LEU A 44 5.65 0.65 0.83
N LEU A 45 5.21 1.90 0.72
CA LEU A 45 3.79 2.25 0.80
C LEU A 45 3.34 3.00 -0.45
N LEU A 46 2.40 2.43 -1.20
CA LEU A 46 1.78 3.07 -2.37
C LEU A 46 0.35 3.50 -2.01
N VAL A 47 0.10 4.82 -2.07
CA VAL A 47 -1.18 5.44 -1.69
C VAL A 47 -1.62 6.50 -2.69
N PRO A 48 -2.93 6.80 -2.80
CA PRO A 48 -3.39 7.92 -3.60
C PRO A 48 -3.03 9.27 -2.94
N GLY A 49 -2.74 10.27 -3.79
CA GLY A 49 -2.21 11.57 -3.39
C GLY A 49 -2.74 12.74 -4.20
N PRO A 50 -2.61 13.99 -3.69
CA PRO A 50 -2.88 15.20 -4.48
C PRO A 50 -1.87 15.41 -5.61
N LYS A 51 -0.66 14.86 -5.50
CA LYS A 51 0.44 14.96 -6.45
C LYS A 51 1.24 13.66 -6.41
N THR A 52 1.95 13.35 -7.49
CA THR A 52 2.93 12.27 -7.48
C THR A 52 4.18 12.75 -6.76
N GLN A 53 4.53 12.11 -5.65
CA GLN A 53 5.72 12.45 -4.85
C GLN A 53 6.17 11.25 -4.03
N ILE A 54 7.43 11.28 -3.63
CA ILE A 54 8.06 10.25 -2.80
C ILE A 54 8.52 10.89 -1.50
N THR A 55 8.27 10.23 -0.39
CA THR A 55 8.86 10.57 0.91
C THR A 55 9.64 9.35 1.39
N SER A 56 10.92 9.55 1.72
CA SER A 56 11.81 8.46 2.10
C SER A 56 12.32 8.65 3.52
N SER A 57 12.37 7.57 4.28
CA SER A 57 13.16 7.42 5.51
C SER A 57 14.27 6.37 5.26
N PRO A 58 15.17 6.09 6.23
CA PRO A 58 16.21 5.07 6.06
C PRO A 58 15.65 3.70 5.67
N ARG A 59 14.48 3.32 6.21
CA ARG A 59 13.87 1.99 6.03
C ARG A 59 12.52 2.02 5.31
N SER A 60 12.04 3.19 4.88
CA SER A 60 10.74 3.27 4.21
C SER A 60 10.70 4.22 3.02
N ARG A 61 9.86 3.90 2.04
CA ARG A 61 9.49 4.81 0.93
C ARG A 61 7.98 4.87 0.81
N ILE A 62 7.44 6.08 0.86
CA ILE A 62 6.00 6.34 0.67
C ILE A 62 5.82 7.03 -0.69
N TYR A 63 5.23 6.31 -1.64
CA TYR A 63 4.80 6.83 -2.92
C TYR A 63 3.35 7.33 -2.82
N SER A 64 3.20 8.65 -2.86
CA SER A 64 1.90 9.27 -3.07
C SER A 64 1.69 9.42 -4.57
N ILE A 65 0.67 8.79 -5.15
CA ILE A 65 0.40 8.78 -6.59
C ILE A 65 -0.75 9.73 -6.90
N HIS A 66 -0.55 10.68 -7.83
CA HIS A 66 -1.59 11.66 -8.17
C HIS A 66 -2.93 10.98 -8.51
N SER A 67 -3.96 11.35 -7.77
CA SER A 67 -5.26 10.68 -7.78
C SER A 67 -6.40 11.70 -7.57
N PRO A 68 -7.47 11.69 -8.39
CA PRO A 68 -8.60 12.61 -8.26
C PRO A 68 -9.32 12.46 -6.92
N LEU A 69 -9.87 13.56 -6.41
CA LEU A 69 -10.60 13.60 -5.15
C LEU A 69 -12.02 13.05 -5.32
N LEU A 70 -12.39 12.03 -4.53
CA LEU A 70 -13.74 11.45 -4.54
C LEU A 70 -14.66 12.14 -3.53
N SER A 71 -14.13 12.53 -2.39
CA SER A 71 -14.91 13.16 -1.31
C SER A 71 -14.08 14.25 -0.65
N ARG A 72 -14.63 15.47 -0.60
CA ARG A 72 -13.97 16.62 0.04
C ARG A 72 -13.90 16.47 1.56
N THR A 73 -14.90 15.86 2.18
CA THR A 73 -15.00 15.68 3.63
C THR A 73 -14.02 14.61 4.14
N SER A 74 -14.04 13.42 3.55
CA SER A 74 -13.14 12.32 3.93
C SER A 74 -11.75 12.42 3.32
N ARG A 75 -11.57 13.25 2.28
CA ARG A 75 -10.34 13.41 1.50
C ARG A 75 -9.87 12.13 0.81
N TYR A 76 -10.75 11.14 0.64
CA TYR A 76 -10.48 9.97 -0.19
C TYR A 76 -10.27 10.36 -1.65
N ARG A 77 -9.37 9.62 -2.29
CA ARG A 77 -8.96 9.82 -3.67
C ARG A 77 -9.03 8.50 -4.42
N ALA A 78 -9.25 8.57 -5.73
CA ALA A 78 -9.28 7.38 -6.57
C ALA A 78 -7.91 7.13 -7.19
N LEU A 79 -7.22 6.06 -6.78
CA LEU A 79 -6.00 5.58 -7.41
C LEU A 79 -6.33 4.97 -8.78
N LEU A 80 -6.31 5.83 -9.80
CA LEU A 80 -6.64 5.45 -11.18
C LEU A 80 -5.40 5.27 -12.07
N ASN A 81 -4.25 5.84 -11.66
CA ASN A 81 -3.00 5.68 -12.41
C ASN A 81 -2.34 4.33 -12.10
N LEU A 82 -2.94 3.26 -12.62
CA LEU A 82 -2.47 1.89 -12.43
C LEU A 82 -1.15 1.59 -13.15
N ARG A 83 -0.80 2.41 -14.16
CA ARG A 83 0.51 2.33 -14.81
C ARG A 83 1.61 2.70 -13.83
N ALA A 84 1.47 3.85 -13.15
CA ALA A 84 2.44 4.27 -12.14
C ALA A 84 2.63 3.23 -11.02
N VAL A 85 1.56 2.56 -10.59
CA VAL A 85 1.66 1.44 -9.63
C VAL A 85 2.55 0.31 -10.17
N GLY A 86 2.39 -0.04 -11.46
CA GLY A 86 3.25 -1.02 -12.13
C GLY A 86 4.70 -0.59 -12.19
N ASP A 87 4.94 0.62 -12.71
CA ASP A 87 6.29 1.17 -12.89
C ASP A 87 7.05 1.22 -11.55
N ILE A 88 6.38 1.62 -10.47
CA ILE A 88 6.96 1.67 -9.12
C ILE A 88 7.28 0.26 -8.60
N LEU A 89 6.39 -0.72 -8.78
CA LEU A 89 6.62 -2.10 -8.32
C LEU A 89 7.71 -2.81 -9.15
N GLU A 90 7.83 -2.47 -10.42
CA GLU A 90 8.93 -2.91 -11.29
C GLU A 90 10.28 -2.33 -10.86
N GLN A 91 10.29 -1.07 -10.43
CA GLN A 91 11.49 -0.39 -9.95
C GLN A 91 11.90 -0.86 -8.55
N GLU A 92 10.96 -0.91 -7.60
CA GLU A 92 11.25 -1.18 -6.20
C GLU A 92 11.46 -2.66 -5.89
N ARG A 93 10.84 -3.55 -6.69
CA ARG A 93 10.94 -5.02 -6.58
C ARG A 93 10.76 -5.51 -5.14
N PRO A 94 9.61 -5.25 -4.50
CA PRO A 94 9.36 -5.79 -3.16
C PRO A 94 9.30 -7.32 -3.17
N ASP A 95 9.62 -7.92 -2.03
CA ASP A 95 9.57 -9.38 -1.82
C ASP A 95 8.15 -9.87 -1.61
N ILE A 96 7.24 -8.99 -1.16
CA ILE A 96 5.82 -9.28 -0.97
C ILE A 96 4.97 -8.04 -1.19
N ILE A 97 3.79 -8.23 -1.79
CA ILE A 97 2.76 -7.19 -1.91
C ILE A 97 1.60 -7.54 -0.99
N GLU A 98 1.30 -6.65 -0.08
CA GLU A 98 0.11 -6.64 0.75
C GLU A 98 -0.91 -5.66 0.15
N SER A 99 -2.09 -6.16 -0.20
CA SER A 99 -3.17 -5.33 -0.74
C SER A 99 -4.40 -5.40 0.15
N SER A 100 -4.75 -4.25 0.74
CA SER A 100 -5.89 -4.11 1.64
C SER A 100 -7.15 -3.58 0.95
N ASP A 101 -7.28 -3.80 -0.37
CA ASP A 101 -8.34 -3.23 -1.21
C ASP A 101 -9.15 -4.27 -2.01
N PRO A 102 -10.46 -4.04 -2.24
CA PRO A 102 -11.22 -4.63 -3.32
C PRO A 102 -10.95 -3.94 -4.68
N TYR A 103 -11.72 -4.34 -5.68
CA TYR A 103 -11.83 -3.68 -6.99
C TYR A 103 -10.51 -3.64 -7.79
N GLN A 104 -10.29 -2.54 -8.54
CA GLN A 104 -9.20 -2.44 -9.51
C GLN A 104 -7.81 -2.54 -8.90
N ILE A 105 -7.64 -2.12 -7.63
CA ILE A 105 -6.33 -2.18 -6.97
C ILE A 105 -5.99 -3.62 -6.59
N GLY A 106 -6.93 -4.36 -6.00
CA GLY A 106 -6.73 -5.79 -5.73
C GLY A 106 -6.40 -6.57 -7.00
N TRP A 107 -7.15 -6.35 -8.10
CA TRP A 107 -6.86 -7.01 -9.39
C TRP A 107 -5.50 -6.60 -9.96
N LYS A 108 -5.12 -5.33 -9.83
CA LYS A 108 -3.83 -4.83 -10.31
C LYS A 108 -2.67 -5.43 -9.50
N ALA A 109 -2.82 -5.57 -8.19
CA ALA A 109 -1.85 -6.23 -7.32
C ALA A 109 -1.61 -7.68 -7.76
N ILE A 110 -2.68 -8.45 -7.96
CA ILE A 110 -2.61 -9.84 -8.44
C ILE A 110 -1.92 -9.92 -9.82
N ALA A 111 -2.32 -9.06 -10.77
CA ALA A 111 -1.76 -9.08 -12.12
C ALA A 111 -0.26 -8.77 -12.12
N ILE A 112 0.18 -7.73 -11.38
CA ILE A 112 1.60 -7.37 -11.28
C ILE A 112 2.38 -8.44 -10.51
N GLY A 113 1.86 -8.92 -9.38
CA GLY A 113 2.51 -9.97 -8.60
C GLY A 113 2.78 -11.21 -9.43
N ARG A 114 1.82 -11.64 -10.26
CA ARG A 114 2.03 -12.73 -11.23
C ARG A 114 3.10 -12.40 -12.27
N SER A 115 3.08 -11.20 -12.85
CA SER A 115 4.05 -10.77 -13.87
C SER A 115 5.48 -10.72 -13.32
N LEU A 116 5.64 -10.20 -12.11
CA LEU A 116 6.93 -9.97 -11.47
C LEU A 116 7.41 -11.13 -10.59
N ARG A 117 6.58 -12.18 -10.47
CA ARG A 117 6.75 -13.32 -9.54
C ARG A 117 6.92 -12.88 -8.08
N ILE A 118 6.15 -11.87 -7.67
CA ILE A 118 6.08 -11.37 -6.31
C ILE A 118 4.82 -11.94 -5.65
N PRO A 119 4.91 -12.61 -4.50
CA PRO A 119 3.74 -13.08 -3.77
C PRO A 119 2.82 -11.92 -3.37
N VAL A 120 1.51 -12.15 -3.44
CA VAL A 120 0.48 -11.17 -3.09
C VAL A 120 -0.40 -11.71 -1.98
N VAL A 121 -0.58 -10.94 -0.92
CA VAL A 121 -1.51 -11.23 0.18
C VAL A 121 -2.61 -10.18 0.16
N GLY A 122 -3.86 -10.64 0.04
CA GLY A 122 -5.05 -9.79 0.08
C GLY A 122 -5.76 -9.90 1.43
N PHE A 123 -6.19 -8.78 2.00
CA PHE A 123 -6.98 -8.76 3.23
C PHE A 123 -7.91 -7.53 3.31
N TYR A 124 -8.80 -7.51 4.30
CA TYR A 124 -9.69 -6.38 4.55
C TYR A 124 -9.54 -5.89 6.00
N HIS A 125 -9.55 -4.57 6.18
CA HIS A 125 -9.57 -3.94 7.51
C HIS A 125 -10.97 -3.87 8.13
N SER A 126 -12.00 -4.28 7.38
CA SER A 126 -13.40 -4.29 7.83
C SER A 126 -14.08 -5.60 7.45
N HIS A 127 -15.06 -6.00 8.25
CA HIS A 127 -15.97 -7.09 7.90
C HIS A 127 -16.88 -6.63 6.75
N PHE A 128 -16.40 -6.84 5.51
CA PHE A 128 -17.07 -6.43 4.27
C PHE A 128 -18.56 -6.82 4.20
N PRO A 129 -19.01 -8.01 4.68
CA PRO A 129 -20.44 -8.35 4.68
C PRO A 129 -21.30 -7.44 5.57
N GLU A 130 -20.87 -7.11 6.78
CA GLU A 130 -21.68 -6.30 7.69
C GLU A 130 -21.70 -4.81 7.32
N ALA A 131 -20.60 -4.30 6.76
CA ALA A 131 -20.49 -2.88 6.42
C ALA A 131 -21.33 -2.46 5.21
N TYR A 132 -21.72 -3.40 4.34
CA TYR A 132 -22.43 -3.11 3.08
C TYR A 132 -23.73 -3.91 2.88
N LEU A 133 -24.00 -4.97 3.66
CA LEU A 133 -25.25 -5.76 3.56
C LEU A 133 -26.28 -5.46 4.65
N ARG A 134 -25.96 -4.61 5.64
CA ARG A 134 -26.97 -4.06 6.54
C ARG A 134 -27.50 -2.74 5.96
N GLY A 135 -28.54 -2.87 5.13
CA GLY A 135 -29.54 -1.83 4.89
C GLY A 135 -30.58 -1.81 5.99
#